data_AF-A0A2W4XF88-F1
#
_entry.id   AF-A0A2W4XF88-F1
#
_cell.length_a   1.000
_cell.length_b   1.000
_cell.length_c   1.000
_cell.angle_alpha   90.00
_cell.angle_beta   90.00
_cell.angle_gamma   90.00
#
_symmetry.space_group_name_H-M   'P 1'
#
loop_
_entity.id
_entity.type
_entity.pdbx_description
1 polymer ?
#
loop_
_entity_poly.entity_id
_entity_poly.type
_entity_poly.pdbx_seq_one_letter_code
_entity_poly.pdbx_strand_id
1 'polypeptide(L)'
;MLSAGLAALIGGTGLWLTEALIAPQASQAYTSRLDLFLARESGETYNTLLRRAEMAARAGAQRTFDQDLLITNVSVTVVVEGDGVTVPILDLRVDRNQWRSRPETYYWATYYRTAEALLNSTGSSLSF
;
A
#
# COMPACT_ATOMS: atom_id res chain seq x y z
N MET A 1 33.73 15.77 -52.78
CA MET A 1 35.17 15.90 -53.10
C MET A 1 35.91 16.15 -51.80
N LEU A 2 36.95 15.35 -51.49
CA LEU A 2 37.99 15.57 -50.44
C LEU A 2 37.46 15.64 -49.00
N SER A 3 38.05 15.12 -47.92
CA SER A 3 39.32 14.51 -47.53
C SER A 3 39.01 13.95 -46.12
N ALA A 4 39.44 12.78 -45.65
CA ALA A 4 40.73 12.43 -45.04
C ALA A 4 40.38 11.16 -44.22
N GLY A 5 41.07 10.03 -44.30
CA GLY A 5 42.48 9.88 -44.00
C GLY A 5 42.67 9.72 -42.48
N LEU A 6 42.72 8.48 -41.97
CA LEU A 6 43.86 7.96 -41.19
C LEU A 6 43.60 6.49 -40.78
N ALA A 7 44.57 5.63 -41.05
CA ALA A 7 44.60 4.25 -40.65
C ALA A 7 44.72 4.10 -39.12
N ALA A 8 43.98 3.15 -38.54
CA ALA A 8 44.23 2.62 -37.21
C ALA A 8 44.50 1.12 -37.33
N LEU A 9 45.77 0.78 -37.53
CA LEU A 9 46.33 -0.54 -37.24
C LEU A 9 46.44 -0.66 -35.72
N ILE A 10 45.59 -1.48 -35.09
CA ILE A 10 45.86 -2.02 -33.76
C ILE A 10 45.51 -3.51 -33.78
N GLY A 11 46.55 -4.32 -33.94
CA GLY A 11 46.55 -5.68 -33.41
C GLY A 11 46.65 -5.62 -31.89
N GLY A 12 45.86 -6.42 -31.19
CA GLY A 12 45.87 -6.47 -29.74
C GLY A 12 44.68 -7.26 -29.22
N THR A 13 44.88 -8.55 -29.03
CA THR A 13 43.97 -9.47 -28.36
C THR A 13 43.54 -8.91 -27.00
N GLY A 14 42.26 -8.58 -26.87
CA GLY A 14 41.69 -8.09 -25.62
C GLY A 14 40.19 -7.92 -25.78
N LEU A 15 39.46 -9.02 -25.90
CA LEU A 15 38.02 -9.03 -25.71
C LEU A 15 37.75 -8.70 -24.25
N TRP A 16 37.67 -7.41 -23.92
CA TRP A 16 36.95 -6.97 -22.75
C TRP A 16 35.49 -7.31 -23.02
N LEU A 17 35.03 -8.45 -22.50
CA LEU A 17 33.61 -8.67 -22.31
C LEU A 17 33.14 -7.55 -21.39
N THR A 18 32.54 -6.52 -21.98
CA THR A 18 31.68 -5.62 -21.21
C THR A 18 30.57 -6.51 -20.68
N GLU A 19 30.63 -6.83 -19.38
CA GLU A 19 29.46 -7.28 -18.64
C GLU A 19 28.40 -6.21 -18.85
N ALA A 20 27.54 -6.44 -19.84
CA ALA A 20 26.43 -5.56 -20.11
C ALA A 20 25.62 -5.53 -18.83
N LEU A 21 25.61 -4.38 -18.16
CA LEU A 21 24.84 -4.04 -16.99
C LEU A 21 23.47 -4.75 -17.05
N ILE A 22 23.33 -5.87 -16.35
CA ILE A 22 22.02 -6.37 -15.96
C ILE A 22 21.62 -5.51 -14.76
N ALA A 23 21.31 -4.24 -15.03
CA ALA A 23 20.67 -3.38 -14.04
C ALA A 23 19.30 -4.02 -13.74
N PRO A 24 18.99 -4.34 -12.47
CA PRO A 24 17.65 -4.81 -12.12
C PRO A 24 16.66 -3.79 -12.67
N GLN A 25 15.76 -4.21 -13.55
CA GLN A 25 14.69 -3.32 -13.97
C GLN A 25 13.90 -3.02 -12.70
N ALA A 26 14.03 -1.80 -12.18
CA ALA A 26 13.23 -1.34 -11.07
C ALA A 26 11.78 -1.40 -11.55
N SER A 27 11.09 -2.48 -11.21
CA SER A 27 9.65 -2.59 -11.34
C SER A 27 9.07 -1.49 -10.46
N GLN A 28 8.73 -0.35 -11.08
CA GLN A 28 8.21 0.81 -10.36
C GLN A 28 6.78 0.48 -9.93
N ALA A 29 6.64 -0.12 -8.75
CA ALA A 29 5.36 -0.25 -8.08
C ALA A 29 4.89 1.15 -7.65
N TYR A 30 4.15 1.84 -8.51
CA TYR A 30 3.52 3.11 -8.16
C TYR A 30 2.43 2.85 -7.11
N THR A 31 2.79 3.10 -5.85
CA THR A 31 2.01 2.75 -4.67
C THR A 31 1.37 4.00 -4.10
N SER A 32 0.04 3.99 -3.98
CA SER A 32 -0.69 5.01 -3.24
C SER A 32 -0.96 4.56 -1.81
N ARG A 33 -0.84 5.49 -0.86
CA ARG A 33 -1.11 5.26 0.57
C ARG A 33 -2.24 6.19 1.03
N LEU A 34 -3.21 5.62 1.74
CA LEU A 34 -4.40 6.31 2.21
C LEU A 34 -4.67 5.97 3.66
N ASP A 35 -4.78 6.99 4.50
CA ASP A 35 -5.23 6.84 5.89
C ASP A 35 -6.69 7.28 6.01
N LEU A 36 -7.54 6.38 6.51
CA LEU A 36 -8.97 6.61 6.72
C LEU A 36 -9.27 6.66 8.21
N PHE A 37 -9.85 7.76 8.66
CA PHE A 37 -10.22 7.96 10.07
C PHE A 37 -11.70 7.69 10.28
N LEU A 38 -12.02 6.81 11.23
CA LEU A 38 -13.39 6.52 11.66
C LEU A 38 -13.54 6.84 13.14
N ALA A 39 -14.67 7.46 13.51
CA ALA A 39 -15.08 7.56 14.90
C ALA A 39 -15.89 6.31 15.31
N ARG A 40 -15.61 5.78 16.50
CA ARG A 40 -16.46 4.76 17.14
C ARG A 40 -17.82 5.37 17.49
N GLU A 41 -18.89 4.67 17.12
CA GLU A 41 -20.25 5.09 17.46
C GLU A 41 -20.62 4.64 18.89
N SER A 42 -21.51 5.39 19.55
CA SER A 42 -21.95 5.06 20.92
C SER A 42 -22.63 3.70 20.97
N GLY A 43 -22.15 2.81 21.84
CA GLY A 43 -22.67 1.44 21.98
C GLY A 43 -22.32 0.51 20.82
N GLU A 44 -21.44 0.93 19.91
CA GLU A 44 -20.98 0.12 18.78
C GLU A 44 -20.08 -1.03 19.24
N THR A 45 -20.41 -2.25 18.81
CA THR A 45 -19.53 -3.41 19.05
C THR A 45 -18.29 -3.33 18.16
N TYR A 46 -17.17 -3.91 18.61
CA TYR A 46 -15.94 -3.96 17.81
C TYR A 46 -16.15 -4.63 16.44
N ASN A 47 -17.01 -5.65 16.35
CA ASN A 47 -17.32 -6.32 15.09
C ASN A 47 -18.09 -5.40 14.11
N THR A 48 -19.01 -4.58 14.59
CA THR A 48 -19.72 -3.59 13.77
C THR A 48 -18.77 -2.53 13.25
N LEU A 49 -17.91 -2.01 14.12
CA LEU A 49 -16.84 -1.06 13.78
C LEU A 49 -15.92 -1.65 12.71
N LEU A 50 -15.52 -2.91 12.87
CA LEU A 50 -14.64 -3.56 11.92
C LEU A 50 -15.28 -3.73 10.53
N ARG A 51 -16.56 -4.08 10.46
CA ARG A 51 -17.30 -4.14 9.19
C ARG A 51 -17.37 -2.78 8.50
N ARG A 52 -17.58 -1.69 9.26
CA ARG A 52 -17.53 -0.32 8.70
C ARG A 52 -16.14 0.03 8.18
N ALA A 53 -15.10 -0.34 8.91
CA ALA A 53 -13.73 -0.15 8.47
C ALA A 53 -13.41 -0.90 7.17
N GLU A 54 -13.89 -2.14 7.02
CA GLU A 54 -13.73 -2.91 5.79
C GLU A 54 -14.43 -2.26 4.59
N MET A 55 -15.65 -1.75 4.79
CA MET A 55 -16.38 -1.00 3.77
C MET A 55 -15.67 0.30 3.38
N ALA A 56 -15.15 1.03 4.38
CA ALA A 56 -14.39 2.25 4.15
C ALA A 56 -13.09 1.97 3.37
N ALA A 57 -12.35 0.93 3.75
CA ALA A 57 -11.13 0.50 3.05
C ALA A 57 -11.43 0.08 1.61
N ARG A 58 -12.53 -0.66 1.38
CA ARG A 58 -12.97 -1.04 0.03
C ARG A 58 -13.25 0.18 -0.83
N ALA A 59 -14.04 1.12 -0.30
CA ALA A 59 -14.37 2.36 -1.01
C ALA A 59 -13.11 3.21 -1.29
N GLY A 60 -12.20 3.29 -0.33
CA GLY A 60 -10.92 3.99 -0.47
C GLY A 60 -10.03 3.37 -1.56
N ALA A 61 -9.88 2.04 -1.55
CA ALA A 61 -9.09 1.33 -2.55
C ALA A 61 -9.67 1.46 -3.96
N GLN A 62 -10.99 1.26 -4.09
CA GLN A 62 -11.69 1.42 -5.38
C GLN A 62 -11.50 2.83 -5.93
N ARG A 63 -11.78 3.85 -5.12
CA ARG A 63 -11.61 5.25 -5.52
C ARG A 63 -10.18 5.55 -5.95
N THR A 64 -9.19 5.04 -5.22
CA THR A 64 -7.78 5.28 -5.52
C THR A 64 -7.40 4.68 -6.88
N PHE A 65 -7.81 3.44 -7.17
CA PHE A 65 -7.56 2.83 -8.47
C PHE A 65 -8.31 3.52 -9.62
N ASP A 66 -9.49 4.07 -9.35
CA ASP A 66 -10.29 4.80 -10.36
C ASP A 66 -9.74 6.21 -10.64
N GLN A 67 -9.09 6.83 -9.65
CA GLN A 67 -8.55 8.20 -9.77
C GLN A 67 -7.31 8.30 -10.66
N ASP A 68 -6.42 7.31 -10.62
CA ASP A 68 -5.18 7.31 -11.40
C ASP A 68 -4.87 5.90 -11.91
N LEU A 69 -4.82 5.76 -13.24
CA LEU A 69 -4.55 4.50 -13.93
C LEU A 69 -3.12 4.00 -13.73
N LEU A 70 -2.18 4.89 -13.38
CA LEU A 70 -0.78 4.53 -13.14
C LEU A 70 -0.58 3.86 -11.79
N ILE A 71 -1.51 4.03 -10.84
CA ILE A 71 -1.44 3.36 -9.53
C ILE A 71 -1.56 1.85 -9.74
N THR A 72 -0.50 1.14 -9.37
CA THR A 72 -0.44 -0.32 -9.45
C THR A 72 -0.70 -0.98 -8.11
N ASN A 73 -0.45 -0.26 -7.01
CA ASN A 73 -0.61 -0.77 -5.65
C ASN A 73 -1.32 0.25 -4.76
N VAL A 74 -2.16 -0.23 -3.87
CA VAL A 74 -2.84 0.59 -2.86
C VAL A 74 -2.58 0.02 -1.47
N SER A 75 -2.25 0.90 -0.54
CA SER A 75 -2.20 0.61 0.90
C SER A 75 -3.21 1.52 1.60
N VAL A 76 -4.24 0.96 2.22
CA VAL A 76 -5.23 1.70 3.00
C VAL A 76 -5.09 1.32 4.47
N THR A 77 -4.74 2.27 5.32
CA THR A 77 -4.79 2.07 6.78
C THR A 77 -6.06 2.72 7.33
N VAL A 78 -6.86 1.93 8.04
CA VAL A 78 -8.04 2.44 8.75
C VAL A 78 -7.70 2.63 10.21
N VAL A 79 -7.82 3.87 10.65
CA VAL A 79 -7.55 4.33 12.01
C VAL A 79 -8.88 4.67 12.68
N VAL A 80 -9.08 4.17 13.88
CA VAL A 80 -10.25 4.48 14.68
C VAL A 80 -9.89 5.35 15.85
N GLU A 81 -10.72 6.36 16.09
CA GLU A 81 -10.74 7.15 17.31
C GLU A 81 -11.94 6.74 18.18
N GLY A 82 -11.67 6.45 19.46
CA GLY A 82 -12.69 6.13 20.45
C GLY A 82 -12.19 6.40 21.86
N ASP A 83 -13.01 7.05 22.69
CA ASP A 83 -12.74 7.34 24.10
C ASP A 83 -11.36 7.99 24.36
N GLY A 84 -10.90 8.86 23.45
CA GLY A 84 -9.60 9.55 23.57
C GLY A 84 -8.38 8.73 23.13
N VAL A 85 -8.59 7.55 22.52
CA VAL A 85 -7.53 6.73 21.92
C VAL A 85 -7.70 6.64 20.41
N THR A 86 -6.59 6.80 19.69
CA THR A 86 -6.51 6.66 18.24
C THR A 86 -5.64 5.47 17.89
N VAL A 87 -6.22 4.44 17.28
CA VAL A 87 -5.50 3.19 16.94
C VAL A 87 -5.83 2.69 15.53
N PRO A 88 -4.84 2.19 14.78
CA PRO A 88 -5.11 1.48 13.55
C PRO A 88 -5.80 0.14 13.85
N ILE A 89 -6.84 -0.20 13.10
CA ILE A 89 -7.59 -1.44 13.27
C ILE A 89 -7.44 -2.40 12.08
N LEU A 90 -7.13 -1.85 10.90
CA LEU A 90 -7.07 -2.57 9.62
C LEU A 90 -6.04 -1.93 8.69
N ASP A 91 -5.21 -2.73 8.03
CA ASP A 91 -4.40 -2.32 6.87
C ASP A 91 -4.79 -3.20 5.67
N LEU A 92 -5.15 -2.59 4.55
CA LEU A 92 -5.41 -3.27 3.28
C LEU A 92 -4.28 -2.97 2.32
N ARG A 93 -3.61 -4.00 1.81
CA ARG A 93 -2.55 -3.85 0.81
C ARG A 93 -2.81 -4.76 -0.37
N VAL A 94 -3.00 -4.18 -1.55
CA VAL A 94 -3.43 -4.92 -2.74
C VAL A 94 -2.93 -4.29 -4.03
N ASP A 95 -2.61 -5.10 -5.02
CA ASP A 95 -2.32 -4.63 -6.38
C ASP A 95 -3.58 -4.55 -7.26
N ARG A 96 -3.52 -3.77 -8.34
CA ARG A 96 -4.67 -3.54 -9.22
C ARG A 96 -5.24 -4.84 -9.83
N ASN A 97 -4.39 -5.79 -10.19
CA ASN A 97 -4.83 -7.03 -10.83
C ASN A 97 -5.52 -7.93 -9.82
N GLN A 98 -4.96 -8.05 -8.61
CA GLN A 98 -5.60 -8.70 -7.48
C GLN A 98 -6.96 -8.07 -7.17
N TRP A 99 -7.01 -6.74 -7.07
CA TRP A 99 -8.23 -6.00 -6.77
C TRP A 99 -9.33 -6.22 -7.82
N ARG A 100 -8.98 -6.22 -9.10
CA ARG A 100 -9.92 -6.55 -10.20
C ARG A 100 -10.45 -7.97 -10.12
N SER A 101 -9.63 -8.92 -9.64
CA SER A 101 -10.04 -10.31 -9.51
C SER A 101 -10.91 -10.57 -8.26
N ARG A 102 -10.61 -9.88 -7.15
CA ARG A 102 -11.28 -10.01 -5.85
C ARG A 102 -11.28 -8.66 -5.12
N PRO A 103 -12.32 -7.84 -5.27
CA PRO A 103 -12.40 -6.51 -4.64
C PRO A 103 -12.83 -6.57 -3.17
N GLU A 104 -12.91 -7.75 -2.55
CA GLU A 104 -13.26 -7.91 -1.15
C GLU A 104 -12.06 -7.63 -0.23
N THR A 105 -12.24 -6.71 0.73
CA THR A 105 -11.20 -6.27 1.67
C THR A 105 -10.54 -7.41 2.43
N TYR A 106 -11.33 -8.40 2.88
CA TYR A 106 -10.84 -9.46 3.77
C TYR A 106 -9.73 -10.34 3.17
N TYR A 107 -9.62 -10.43 1.84
CA TYR A 107 -8.55 -11.20 1.19
C TYR A 107 -7.18 -10.53 1.31
N TRP A 108 -7.16 -9.22 1.48
CA TRP A 108 -5.96 -8.39 1.40
C TRP A 108 -5.71 -7.59 2.69
N ALA A 109 -6.56 -7.81 3.68
CA ALA A 109 -6.56 -7.11 4.95
C ALA A 109 -5.68 -7.79 6.00
N THR A 110 -4.94 -6.98 6.74
CA THR A 110 -4.30 -7.31 7.99
C THR A 110 -5.06 -6.64 9.13
N TYR A 111 -5.49 -7.45 10.10
CA TYR A 111 -6.31 -7.01 11.23
C TYR A 111 -5.46 -6.86 12.49
N TYR A 112 -5.52 -5.69 13.13
CA TYR A 112 -4.81 -5.45 14.39
C TYR A 112 -5.66 -5.90 15.57
N ARG A 113 -5.47 -7.15 16.01
CA ARG A 113 -6.25 -7.75 17.11
C ARG A 113 -6.10 -7.01 18.45
N THR A 114 -4.95 -6.38 18.69
CA THR A 114 -4.69 -5.60 19.90
C THR A 114 -5.51 -4.31 19.96
N ALA A 115 -6.01 -3.82 18.82
CA ALA A 115 -6.77 -2.57 18.78
C ALA A 115 -8.09 -2.65 19.55
N GLU A 116 -8.73 -3.81 19.59
CA GLU A 116 -9.94 -4.03 20.40
C GLU A 116 -9.67 -3.80 21.89
N ALA A 117 -8.58 -4.37 22.41
CA ALA A 117 -8.22 -4.22 23.82
C ALA A 117 -7.92 -2.75 24.17
N LEU A 118 -7.22 -2.03 23.30
CA LEU A 118 -6.87 -0.61 23.50
C LEU A 118 -8.09 0.30 23.47
N LEU A 119 -9.04 0.03 22.57
CA LEU A 119 -10.27 0.80 22.50
C LEU A 119 -11.19 0.53 23.71
N ASN A 120 -11.14 -0.66 24.29
CA ASN A 120 -12.00 -1.03 25.43
C ASN A 120 -11.37 -0.69 26.79
N SER A 121 -10.04 -0.64 26.90
CA SER A 121 -9.35 -0.30 28.16
C SER A 121 -9.65 1.13 28.60
N THR A 122 -9.85 2.04 27.67
CA THR A 122 -10.02 3.47 27.97
C THR A 122 -11.46 3.79 28.39
N GLY A 123 -12.46 3.15 27.77
CA GLY A 123 -13.86 3.24 28.20
C GLY A 123 -14.11 2.76 29.64
N SER A 124 -13.20 1.96 30.20
CA SER A 124 -13.28 1.45 31.59
C SER A 124 -12.57 2.35 32.62
N SER A 125 -11.91 3.42 32.20
CA SER A 125 -11.02 4.23 33.07
C SER A 125 -11.70 5.37 33.84
N LEU A 126 -13.03 5.52 33.74
CA LEU A 126 -13.77 6.66 34.31
C LEU A 126 -14.86 6.30 35.34
N SER A 127 -14.81 5.13 35.98
CA SER A 127 -15.64 4.87 37.16
C SER A 127 -14.84 5.06 38.45
N PHE A 128 -14.81 6.28 38.97
CA PHE A 128 -14.39 6.58 40.34
C PHE A 128 -15.49 7.37 41.05
#